data_AF-C7QIM4-F1
#
_entry.id   AF-C7QIM4-F1
#
_cell.length_a   1.000
_cell.length_b   1.000
_cell.length_c   1.000
_cell.angle_alpha   90.00
_cell.angle_beta   90.00
_cell.angle_gamma   90.00
#
_symmetry.space_group_name_H-M   'P 1'
#
loop_
_entity.id
_entity.type
_entity.pdbx_description
1 polymer ?
#
loop_
_entity_poly.entity_id
_entity_poly.type
_entity_poly.pdbx_seq_one_letter_code
_entity_poly.pdbx_strand_id
1 'polypeptide(L)'
;MTFGQQFLDQLDASAQDFTFPFLDHGFYSAVDVRLHVYRDDKHWAVVFETVGFNPKARSVTDALTGYGVRAGSQLDRVENIAELIDADENYVGGKPLRVRGEDLPVEAPAGEYFAEVVRELVPEYRDLLLADESELRALIPPDLPEILRLEAWHHPDVLVERPSREEVFQLLAKVLDTGNPHEYRPTRAPNTHWSNWPESGIA
;
A
#
# COMPACT_ATOMS: atom_id res chain seq x y z
N MET A 1 3.48 -8.25 -27.17
CA MET A 1 2.56 -7.62 -26.21
C MET A 1 3.32 -6.52 -25.50
N THR A 2 2.77 -5.31 -25.40
CA THR A 2 3.46 -4.16 -24.76
C THR A 2 3.53 -4.35 -23.24
N PHE A 3 4.34 -3.56 -22.52
CA PHE A 3 4.41 -3.65 -21.05
C PHE A 3 3.11 -3.20 -20.40
N GLY A 4 2.51 -2.13 -20.90
CA GLY A 4 1.21 -1.63 -20.49
C GLY A 4 0.13 -2.69 -20.63
N GLN A 5 0.06 -3.41 -21.75
CA GLN A 5 -0.92 -4.49 -21.90
C GLN A 5 -0.67 -5.65 -20.90
N GLN A 6 0.59 -6.05 -20.71
CA GLN A 6 0.93 -7.10 -19.73
C GLN A 6 0.54 -6.69 -18.29
N PHE A 7 0.72 -5.41 -17.94
CA PHE A 7 0.31 -4.85 -16.66
C PHE A 7 -1.20 -4.90 -16.46
N LEU A 8 -1.96 -4.37 -17.42
CA LEU A 8 -3.42 -4.35 -17.37
C LEU A 8 -4.01 -5.77 -17.29
N ASP A 9 -3.47 -6.72 -18.06
CA ASP A 9 -3.90 -8.12 -18.03
C ASP A 9 -3.63 -8.76 -16.65
N GLN A 10 -2.51 -8.42 -16.01
CA GLN A 10 -2.19 -8.92 -14.66
C GLN A 10 -3.10 -8.31 -13.58
N LEU A 11 -3.46 -7.04 -13.69
CA LEU A 11 -4.41 -6.43 -12.76
C LEU A 11 -5.78 -7.11 -12.82
N ASP A 12 -6.27 -7.36 -14.04
CA ASP A 12 -7.56 -8.02 -14.23
C ASP A 12 -7.56 -9.46 -13.71
N ALA A 13 -6.48 -10.21 -13.95
CA ALA A 13 -6.32 -11.56 -13.41
C ALA A 13 -6.28 -11.52 -11.86
N SER A 14 -5.54 -10.57 -11.30
CA SER A 14 -5.43 -10.39 -9.85
C SER A 14 -6.77 -10.02 -9.20
N ALA A 15 -7.59 -9.21 -9.86
CA ALA A 15 -8.94 -8.91 -9.41
C ALA A 15 -9.86 -10.16 -9.47
N GLN A 16 -9.76 -10.97 -10.52
CA GLN A 16 -10.51 -12.24 -10.62
C GLN A 16 -10.10 -13.26 -9.55
N ASP A 17 -8.82 -13.26 -9.19
CA ASP A 17 -8.25 -14.17 -8.20
C ASP A 17 -8.32 -13.63 -6.76
N PHE A 18 -8.95 -12.46 -6.53
CA PHE A 18 -9.03 -11.79 -5.23
C PHE A 18 -7.66 -11.52 -4.57
N THR A 19 -6.64 -11.25 -5.39
CA THR A 19 -5.29 -10.89 -4.95
C THR A 19 -4.92 -9.44 -5.26
N PHE A 20 -5.84 -8.69 -5.87
CA PHE A 20 -5.67 -7.27 -6.13
C PHE A 20 -5.60 -6.49 -4.79
N PRO A 21 -4.86 -5.38 -4.68
CA PRO A 21 -4.78 -4.61 -3.44
C PRO A 21 -6.12 -3.92 -3.12
N PHE A 22 -6.98 -4.56 -2.34
CA PHE A 22 -8.27 -4.00 -1.92
C PHE A 22 -8.08 -3.02 -0.76
N LEU A 23 -8.44 -1.75 -0.95
CA LEU A 23 -8.38 -0.75 0.13
C LEU A 23 -9.54 -0.88 1.13
N ASP A 24 -10.65 -1.48 0.72
CA ASP A 24 -11.82 -1.74 1.57
C ASP A 24 -11.79 -3.15 2.19
N HIS A 25 -10.59 -3.62 2.55
CA HIS A 25 -10.43 -4.99 3.01
C HIS A 25 -11.04 -5.18 4.41
N GLY A 26 -11.93 -6.16 4.54
CA GLY A 26 -12.67 -6.38 5.79
C GLY A 26 -11.81 -6.71 7.03
N PHE A 27 -10.60 -7.25 6.85
CA PHE A 27 -9.70 -7.58 7.97
C PHE A 27 -8.66 -6.51 8.30
N TYR A 28 -8.45 -5.51 7.45
CA TYR A 28 -7.41 -4.50 7.65
C TYR A 28 -8.06 -3.12 7.67
N SER A 29 -7.97 -2.41 8.80
CA SER A 29 -8.23 -0.99 8.82
C SER A 29 -7.14 -0.27 8.02
N ALA A 30 -7.51 0.39 6.92
CA ALA A 30 -6.55 1.03 6.02
C ALA A 30 -5.78 2.14 6.74
N VAL A 31 -4.46 2.18 6.57
CA VAL A 31 -3.60 3.21 7.19
C VAL A 31 -3.01 4.11 6.11
N ASP A 32 -2.28 3.55 5.16
CA ASP A 32 -1.60 4.33 4.12
C ASP A 32 -1.24 3.45 2.92
N VAL A 33 -0.88 4.08 1.80
CA VAL A 33 -0.52 3.39 0.57
C VAL A 33 0.59 4.13 -0.16
N ARG A 34 1.32 3.40 -1.01
CA ARG A 34 2.26 3.97 -2.00
C ARG A 34 2.35 3.04 -3.21
N LEU A 35 2.60 3.61 -4.38
CA LEU A 35 2.75 2.85 -5.62
C LEU A 35 4.05 3.22 -6.31
N HIS A 36 4.82 2.20 -6.67
CA HIS A 36 6.09 2.33 -7.38
C HIS A 36 6.00 1.78 -8.79
N VAL A 37 6.62 2.46 -9.75
CA VAL A 37 6.73 2.02 -11.14
C VAL A 37 8.21 1.97 -11.53
N TYR A 38 8.66 0.79 -11.92
CA TYR A 38 10.02 0.51 -12.34
C TYR A 38 10.05 0.08 -13.80
N ARG A 39 11.07 0.51 -14.56
CA ARG A 39 11.15 0.19 -15.98
C ARG A 39 12.55 0.44 -16.57
N ASP A 40 13.01 -0.48 -17.41
CA ASP A 40 14.04 -0.24 -18.41
C ASP A 40 13.52 -0.65 -19.82
N ASP A 41 14.38 -0.73 -20.83
CA ASP A 41 13.98 -1.09 -22.20
C ASP A 41 13.49 -2.55 -22.35
N LYS A 42 13.70 -3.40 -21.34
CA LYS A 42 13.49 -4.86 -21.38
C LYS A 42 12.61 -5.38 -20.25
N HIS A 43 12.51 -4.66 -19.14
CA HIS A 43 11.84 -5.08 -17.92
C HIS A 43 10.96 -3.97 -17.38
N TRP A 44 9.96 -4.39 -16.62
CA TRP A 44 9.08 -3.48 -15.89
C TRP A 44 8.61 -4.14 -14.60
N ALA A 45 8.27 -3.32 -13.61
CA ALA A 45 7.59 -3.76 -12.42
C ALA A 45 6.68 -2.66 -11.89
N VAL A 46 5.57 -3.04 -11.26
CA VAL A 46 4.74 -2.13 -10.47
C VAL A 46 4.52 -2.76 -9.11
N VAL A 47 4.79 -2.02 -8.04
CA VAL A 47 4.59 -2.49 -6.66
C VAL A 47 3.56 -1.58 -6.00
N PHE A 48 2.51 -2.20 -5.47
CA PHE A 48 1.55 -1.54 -4.57
C PHE A 48 1.93 -1.87 -3.15
N GLU A 49 2.04 -0.85 -2.31
CA GLU A 49 2.13 -0.95 -0.86
C GLU A 49 0.78 -0.58 -0.27
N THR A 50 0.27 -1.42 0.62
CA THR A 50 -0.93 -1.14 1.40
C THR A 50 -0.64 -1.45 2.87
N VAL A 51 -0.56 -0.40 3.68
CA VAL A 51 -0.38 -0.50 5.12
C VAL A 51 -1.75 -0.60 5.78
N GLY A 52 -1.93 -1.60 6.65
CA GLY A 52 -3.17 -1.77 7.38
C GLY A 52 -2.98 -2.42 8.74
N PHE A 53 -3.86 -2.09 9.67
CA PHE A 53 -3.94 -2.74 10.98
C PHE A 53 -4.95 -3.88 10.94
N ASN A 54 -4.52 -5.08 11.32
CA ASN A 54 -5.41 -6.23 11.50
C ASN A 54 -5.64 -6.48 13.01
N PRO A 55 -6.84 -6.20 13.54
CA PRO A 55 -7.12 -6.35 14.96
C PRO A 55 -7.01 -7.80 15.43
N LYS A 56 -7.49 -8.76 14.61
CA LYS A 56 -7.49 -10.19 14.95
C LYS A 56 -6.07 -10.77 14.94
N ALA A 57 -5.25 -10.37 13.96
CA ALA A 57 -3.85 -10.79 13.89
C ALA A 57 -2.95 -9.98 14.84
N ARG A 58 -3.45 -8.86 15.40
CA ARG A 58 -2.70 -7.93 16.24
C ARG A 58 -1.41 -7.49 15.55
N SER A 59 -1.52 -7.09 14.29
CA SER A 59 -0.37 -6.67 13.46
C SER A 59 -0.68 -5.40 12.66
N VAL A 60 0.33 -4.56 12.48
CA VAL A 60 0.35 -3.52 11.45
C VAL A 60 1.24 -4.03 10.34
N THR A 61 0.66 -4.24 9.16
CA THR A 61 1.33 -4.91 8.06
C THR A 61 1.39 -3.98 6.87
N ASP A 62 2.56 -3.87 6.26
CA ASP A 62 2.76 -3.31 4.92
C ASP A 62 2.78 -4.48 3.92
N ALA A 63 1.72 -4.57 3.10
CA ALA A 63 1.59 -5.59 2.08
C ALA A 63 2.08 -5.08 0.72
N LEU A 64 3.11 -5.73 0.19
CA LEU A 64 3.69 -5.43 -1.12
C LEU A 64 3.10 -6.38 -2.16
N THR A 65 2.41 -5.82 -3.15
CA THR A 65 1.86 -6.57 -4.30
C THR A 65 2.56 -6.15 -5.59
N GLY A 66 3.36 -7.06 -6.16
CA GLY A 66 4.20 -6.80 -7.33
C GLY A 66 3.69 -7.41 -8.63
N TYR A 67 3.52 -6.57 -9.65
CA TYR A 67 3.22 -6.94 -11.04
C TYR A 67 4.47 -6.82 -11.91
N GLY A 68 4.57 -7.63 -12.97
CA GLY A 68 5.76 -7.69 -13.84
C GLY A 68 6.91 -8.52 -13.27
N VAL A 69 7.02 -8.57 -11.93
CA VAL A 69 7.90 -9.48 -11.18
C VAL A 69 7.14 -10.66 -10.52
N ARG A 70 5.80 -10.63 -10.53
CA ARG A 70 4.89 -11.61 -9.89
C ARG A 70 5.41 -12.08 -8.52
N ALA A 71 5.60 -11.12 -7.63
CA ALA A 71 6.10 -11.35 -6.27
C ALA A 71 5.25 -10.55 -5.29
N GLY A 72 5.15 -11.03 -4.05
CA GLY A 72 4.51 -10.29 -2.97
C GLY A 72 5.18 -10.58 -1.63
N SER A 73 5.06 -9.64 -0.70
CA SER A 73 5.60 -9.75 0.65
C SER A 73 4.64 -9.11 1.65
N GLN A 74 4.74 -9.51 2.90
CA GLN A 74 4.06 -8.86 4.03
C GLN A 74 5.12 -8.53 5.06
N LEU A 75 5.19 -7.26 5.45
CA LEU A 75 6.17 -6.74 6.38
C LEU A 75 5.46 -6.24 7.63
N ASP A 76 5.72 -6.87 8.77
CA ASP A 76 5.18 -6.42 10.06
C ASP A 76 5.96 -5.18 10.52
N ARG A 77 5.23 -4.08 10.80
CA ARG A 77 5.84 -2.77 11.07
C ARG A 77 6.01 -2.45 12.55
N VAL A 78 5.11 -2.92 13.40
CA VAL A 78 5.12 -2.58 14.83
C VAL A 78 5.62 -3.76 15.65
N GLU A 79 6.88 -3.66 16.11
CA GLU A 79 7.61 -4.75 16.77
C GLU A 79 7.06 -5.08 18.17
N ASN A 80 6.53 -4.06 18.87
CA ASN A 80 6.09 -4.16 20.26
C ASN A 80 4.56 -4.16 20.42
N ILE A 81 3.79 -4.46 19.37
CA ILE A 81 2.32 -4.31 19.36
C ILE A 81 1.60 -5.09 20.47
N ALA A 82 2.13 -6.25 20.87
CA ALA A 82 1.58 -7.04 21.96
C ALA A 82 1.52 -6.28 23.30
N GLU A 83 2.38 -5.27 23.47
CA GLU A 83 2.43 -4.42 24.66
C GLU A 83 1.62 -3.12 24.54
N LEU A 84 1.13 -2.82 23.34
CA LEU A 84 0.50 -1.55 22.99
C LEU A 84 -1.01 -1.61 22.93
N ILE A 85 -1.59 -2.80 22.70
CA ILE A 85 -3.04 -2.93 22.54
C ILE A 85 -3.64 -3.85 23.60
N ASP A 86 -4.81 -3.48 24.12
CA ASP A 86 -5.56 -4.28 25.09
C ASP A 86 -6.37 -5.41 24.43
N ALA A 87 -7.32 -5.97 25.16
CA ALA A 87 -8.17 -7.07 24.67
C ALA A 87 -9.26 -6.61 23.68
N ASP A 88 -9.57 -5.31 23.66
CA ASP A 88 -10.55 -4.67 22.78
C ASP A 88 -9.83 -3.91 21.64
N GLU A 89 -8.57 -4.28 21.38
CA GLU A 89 -7.70 -3.72 20.33
C GLU A 89 -7.46 -2.21 20.43
N ASN A 90 -7.65 -1.63 21.61
CA ASN A 90 -7.39 -0.22 21.88
C ASN A 90 -5.99 -0.02 22.43
N TYR A 91 -5.43 1.15 22.15
CA TYR A 91 -4.13 1.55 22.63
C TYR A 91 -4.10 1.71 24.15
N VAL A 92 -3.11 1.10 24.82
CA VAL A 92 -2.99 1.12 26.28
C VAL A 92 -2.52 2.48 26.84
N GLY A 93 -1.98 3.36 25.98
CA GLY A 93 -1.46 4.66 26.37
C GLY A 93 -0.02 4.67 26.90
N GLY A 94 0.65 5.82 26.74
CA GLY A 94 1.93 6.12 27.39
C GLY A 94 3.14 5.29 26.94
N LYS A 95 3.06 4.61 25.79
CA LYS A 95 4.14 3.78 25.25
C LYS A 95 4.43 4.11 23.78
N PRO A 96 5.69 4.30 23.37
CA PRO A 96 5.99 4.52 21.96
C PRO A 96 5.69 3.28 21.11
N LEU A 97 5.38 3.51 19.82
CA LEU A 97 5.38 2.45 18.82
C LEU A 97 6.83 2.16 18.42
N ARG A 98 7.27 0.91 18.49
CA ARG A 98 8.59 0.53 17.99
C ARG A 98 8.50 0.07 16.54
N VAL A 99 9.14 0.81 15.65
CA VAL A 99 9.16 0.55 14.21
C VAL A 99 10.61 0.61 13.73
N ARG A 100 11.12 -0.50 13.18
CA ARG A 100 12.49 -0.62 12.67
C ARG A 100 13.56 -0.25 13.71
N GLY A 101 13.33 -0.65 14.95
CA GLY A 101 14.18 -0.33 16.10
C GLY A 101 14.07 1.10 16.64
N GLU A 102 13.24 1.95 16.04
CA GLU A 102 12.99 3.33 16.48
C GLU A 102 11.73 3.42 17.34
N ASP A 103 11.80 4.16 18.45
CA ASP A 103 10.64 4.41 19.32
C ASP A 103 9.93 5.70 18.88
N LEU A 104 8.75 5.55 18.26
CA LEU A 104 7.92 6.63 17.76
C LEU A 104 7.02 7.16 18.89
N PRO A 105 7.08 8.46 19.24
CA PRO A 105 6.24 9.04 20.27
C PRO A 105 4.77 8.98 19.85
N VAL A 106 3.90 8.67 20.81
CA VAL A 106 2.46 8.55 20.60
C VAL A 106 1.75 9.50 21.55
N GLU A 107 1.08 10.49 20.97
CA GLU A 107 0.31 11.49 21.72
C GLU A 107 -1.13 11.05 21.99
N ALA A 108 -1.62 10.03 21.25
CA ALA A 108 -2.95 9.48 21.43
C ALA A 108 -3.20 9.03 22.88
N PRO A 109 -4.42 9.26 23.43
CA PRO A 109 -4.75 8.82 24.76
C PRO A 109 -4.92 7.29 24.83
N ALA A 110 -4.86 6.75 26.06
CA ALA A 110 -5.30 5.38 26.30
C ALA A 110 -6.77 5.20 25.92
N GLY A 111 -7.10 4.06 25.32
CA GLY A 111 -8.46 3.72 24.86
C GLY A 111 -8.76 4.15 23.42
N GLU A 112 -7.84 4.84 22.74
CA GLU A 112 -7.98 5.15 21.31
C GLU A 112 -7.86 3.86 20.48
N TYR A 113 -8.68 3.72 19.43
CA TYR A 113 -8.62 2.54 18.58
C TYR A 113 -7.26 2.49 17.87
N PHE A 114 -6.58 1.34 17.89
CA PHE A 114 -5.17 1.32 17.51
C PHE A 114 -4.89 1.74 16.06
N ALA A 115 -5.83 1.52 15.13
CA ALA A 115 -5.68 2.01 13.76
C ALA A 115 -5.59 3.55 13.70
N GLU A 116 -6.35 4.28 14.53
CA GLU A 116 -6.29 5.75 14.59
C GLU A 116 -4.93 6.20 15.10
N VAL A 117 -4.39 5.51 16.12
CA VAL A 117 -3.03 5.78 16.63
C VAL A 117 -1.98 5.64 15.54
N VAL A 118 -2.05 4.59 14.71
CA VAL A 118 -1.11 4.42 13.59
C VAL A 118 -1.32 5.51 12.53
N ARG A 119 -2.58 5.85 12.19
CA ARG A 119 -2.93 6.91 11.23
C ARG A 119 -2.39 8.28 11.67
N GLU A 120 -2.40 8.58 12.97
CA GLU A 120 -1.84 9.82 13.53
C GLU A 120 -0.32 9.94 13.34
N LEU A 121 0.40 8.83 13.27
CA LEU A 121 1.85 8.82 13.05
C LEU A 121 2.23 9.01 11.57
N VAL A 122 1.32 8.71 10.63
CA VAL A 122 1.61 8.76 9.18
C VAL A 122 2.20 10.10 8.74
N PRO A 123 1.69 11.28 9.13
CA PRO A 123 2.23 12.55 8.66
C PRO A 123 3.72 12.78 8.98
N GLU A 124 4.23 12.21 10.07
CA GLU A 124 5.62 12.40 10.52
C GLU A 124 6.52 11.19 10.25
N TYR A 125 5.97 9.97 10.36
CA TYR A 125 6.74 8.71 10.34
C TYR A 125 6.41 7.81 9.15
N ARG A 126 5.78 8.35 8.10
CA ARG A 126 5.31 7.61 6.92
C ARG A 126 6.31 6.59 6.36
N ASP A 127 7.55 7.03 6.14
CA ASP A 127 8.57 6.21 5.48
C ASP A 127 9.10 5.06 6.37
N LEU A 128 8.81 5.07 7.67
CA LEU A 128 9.10 3.93 8.55
C LEU A 128 8.02 2.85 8.48
N LEU A 129 6.80 3.22 8.07
CA LEU A 129 5.67 2.31 7.91
C LEU A 129 5.61 1.65 6.51
N LEU A 130 6.25 2.29 5.52
CA LEU A 130 6.37 1.80 4.15
C LEU A 130 7.72 1.10 3.92
N ALA A 131 7.83 0.39 2.81
CA ALA A 131 9.03 -0.32 2.44
C ALA A 131 10.18 0.62 2.11
N ASP A 132 11.36 0.28 2.64
CA ASP A 132 12.59 0.92 2.23
C ASP A 132 13.14 0.31 0.92
N GLU A 133 14.18 0.93 0.38
CA GLU A 133 14.81 0.47 -0.85
C GLU A 133 15.28 -0.99 -0.77
N SER A 134 15.82 -1.43 0.37
CA SER A 134 16.31 -2.81 0.53
C SER A 134 15.18 -3.83 0.54
N GLU A 135 14.04 -3.49 1.16
CA GLU A 135 12.83 -4.30 1.17
C GLU A 135 12.20 -4.36 -0.23
N LEU A 136 12.13 -3.24 -0.95
CA LEU A 136 11.67 -3.19 -2.34
C LEU A 136 12.57 -4.00 -3.28
N ARG A 137 13.91 -3.94 -3.11
CA ARG A 137 14.87 -4.73 -3.91
C ARG A 137 14.89 -6.22 -3.61
N ALA A 138 14.23 -6.66 -2.54
CA ALA A 138 13.95 -8.09 -2.36
C ALA A 138 12.91 -8.59 -3.39
N LEU A 139 12.06 -7.71 -3.92
CA LEU A 139 11.05 -8.03 -4.94
C LEU A 139 11.47 -7.60 -6.36
N ILE A 140 12.19 -6.48 -6.47
CA ILE A 140 12.53 -5.83 -7.75
C ILE A 140 14.03 -6.02 -8.05
N PRO A 141 14.42 -6.33 -9.30
CA PRO A 141 15.84 -6.37 -9.67
C PRO A 141 16.59 -5.10 -9.23
N PRO A 142 17.82 -5.22 -8.69
CA PRO A 142 18.53 -4.10 -8.07
C PRO A 142 18.83 -2.96 -9.04
N ASP A 143 19.02 -3.27 -10.33
CA ASP A 143 19.39 -2.29 -11.35
C ASP A 143 18.19 -1.72 -12.12
N LEU A 144 16.96 -2.14 -11.81
CA LEU A 144 15.76 -1.66 -12.51
C LEU A 144 15.37 -0.27 -11.96
N PRO A 145 15.43 0.82 -12.75
CA PRO A 145 15.22 2.16 -12.22
C PRO A 145 13.75 2.42 -11.93
N GLU A 146 13.47 3.11 -10.82
CA GLU A 146 12.16 3.67 -10.52
C GLU A 146 11.94 4.90 -11.42
N ILE A 147 10.85 4.90 -12.18
CA ILE A 147 10.54 5.99 -13.13
C ILE A 147 9.35 6.84 -12.66
N LEU A 148 8.51 6.32 -11.76
CA LEU A 148 7.36 7.04 -11.20
C LEU A 148 7.01 6.48 -9.83
N ARG A 149 6.69 7.36 -8.89
CA ARG A 149 6.14 7.06 -7.57
C ARG A 149 4.86 7.83 -7.37
N LEU A 150 3.81 7.16 -6.87
CA LEU A 150 2.54 7.79 -6.52
C LEU A 150 2.29 7.65 -5.02
N GLU A 151 2.11 8.80 -4.36
CA GLU A 151 1.68 8.86 -2.96
C GLU A 151 0.15 8.88 -2.82
N ALA A 152 -0.55 9.21 -3.91
CA ALA A 152 -2.00 9.15 -3.96
C ALA A 152 -2.49 8.95 -5.40
N TRP A 153 -3.60 8.24 -5.57
CA TRP A 153 -4.27 8.07 -6.86
C TRP A 153 -5.78 7.83 -6.67
N HIS A 154 -6.51 7.76 -7.78
CA HIS A 154 -7.90 7.32 -7.74
C HIS A 154 -7.94 5.78 -7.86
N HIS A 155 -8.06 5.10 -6.73
CA HIS A 155 -8.19 3.66 -6.64
C HIS A 155 -9.66 3.22 -6.90
N PRO A 156 -9.89 2.23 -7.77
CA PRO A 156 -11.24 1.78 -8.11
C PRO A 156 -11.85 0.84 -7.08
N ASP A 157 -13.18 0.74 -7.09
CA ASP A 157 -13.87 -0.35 -6.40
C ASP A 157 -13.89 -1.57 -7.33
N VAL A 158 -12.89 -2.43 -7.19
CA VAL A 158 -12.68 -3.58 -8.08
C VAL A 158 -13.70 -4.71 -7.94
N LEU A 159 -14.61 -4.65 -6.96
CA LEU A 159 -15.75 -5.57 -6.91
C LEU A 159 -16.80 -5.21 -7.97
N VAL A 160 -16.77 -3.98 -8.47
CA VAL A 160 -17.71 -3.45 -9.47
C VAL A 160 -17.00 -3.08 -10.77
N GLU A 161 -15.78 -2.53 -10.67
CA GLU A 161 -15.00 -1.98 -11.76
C GLU A 161 -13.89 -2.94 -12.20
N ARG A 162 -13.63 -3.01 -13.50
CA ARG A 162 -12.52 -3.81 -14.03
C ARG A 162 -11.25 -2.96 -14.00
N PRO A 163 -10.18 -3.34 -13.27
CA PRO A 163 -8.99 -2.51 -13.11
C PRO A 163 -8.43 -2.00 -14.44
N SER A 164 -8.35 -2.86 -15.45
CA SER A 164 -7.80 -2.43 -16.74
C SER A 164 -8.60 -1.34 -17.45
N ARG A 165 -9.83 -1.02 -17.02
CA ARG A 165 -10.62 0.07 -17.63
C ARG A 165 -10.45 1.40 -16.92
N GLU A 166 -9.77 1.41 -15.78
CA GLU A 166 -9.66 2.58 -14.93
C GLU A 166 -8.56 3.53 -15.42
N GLU A 167 -8.86 4.83 -15.36
CA GLU A 167 -7.97 5.89 -15.86
C GLU A 167 -6.56 5.76 -15.28
N VAL A 168 -6.46 5.59 -13.95
CA VAL A 168 -5.17 5.48 -13.27
C VAL A 168 -4.29 4.38 -13.88
N PHE A 169 -4.87 3.20 -14.15
CA PHE A 169 -4.11 2.05 -14.62
C PHE A 169 -3.83 2.13 -16.12
N GLN A 170 -4.72 2.74 -16.90
CA GLN A 170 -4.47 3.08 -18.30
C GLN A 170 -3.32 4.09 -18.46
N LEU A 171 -3.26 5.11 -17.59
CA LEU A 171 -2.17 6.07 -17.58
C LEU A 171 -0.84 5.42 -17.16
N LEU A 172 -0.84 4.57 -16.13
CA LEU A 172 0.34 3.80 -15.74
C LEU A 172 0.80 2.84 -16.85
N ALA A 173 -0.12 2.19 -17.55
CA ALA A 173 0.20 1.37 -18.72
C ALA A 173 0.90 2.18 -19.82
N LYS A 174 0.47 3.43 -20.05
CA LYS A 174 1.13 4.35 -20.99
C LYS A 174 2.52 4.78 -20.52
N VAL A 175 2.72 5.02 -19.22
CA VAL A 175 4.04 5.27 -18.64
C VAL A 175 4.95 4.07 -18.86
N LEU A 176 4.45 2.84 -18.65
CA LEU A 176 5.21 1.61 -18.89
C LEU A 176 5.56 1.40 -20.37
N ASP A 177 4.68 1.74 -21.29
CA ASP A 177 4.94 1.58 -22.71
C ASP A 177 5.94 2.61 -23.25
N THR A 178 5.89 3.84 -22.73
CA THR A 178 6.72 4.94 -23.23
C THR A 178 8.01 5.16 -22.43
N GLY A 179 8.03 4.81 -21.15
CA GLY A 179 9.08 5.19 -20.20
C GLY A 179 9.01 6.63 -19.72
N ASN A 180 7.96 7.35 -20.09
CA ASN A 180 7.83 8.76 -19.80
C ASN A 180 6.84 8.98 -18.64
N PRO A 181 7.30 9.36 -17.43
CA PRO A 181 6.40 9.60 -16.30
C PRO A 181 5.45 10.78 -16.54
N HIS A 182 5.78 11.71 -17.45
CA HIS A 182 4.89 12.82 -17.80
C HIS A 182 3.61 12.40 -18.54
N GLU A 183 3.48 11.13 -18.92
CA GLU A 183 2.24 10.57 -19.44
C GLU A 183 1.19 10.35 -18.35
N TYR A 184 1.59 10.25 -17.08
CA TYR A 184 0.66 10.16 -15.96
C TYR A 184 0.05 11.54 -15.66
N ARG A 185 -1.15 11.78 -16.19
CA ARG A 185 -1.92 13.02 -16.02
C ARG A 185 -3.36 12.70 -15.66
N PRO A 186 -3.63 12.27 -14.41
CA PRO A 186 -4.97 11.88 -14.00
C PRO A 186 -5.93 13.07 -14.06
N THR A 187 -7.19 12.79 -14.41
CA THR A 187 -8.27 13.79 -14.39
C THR A 187 -9.16 13.63 -13.16
N ARG A 188 -9.20 12.43 -12.56
CA ARG A 188 -9.90 12.16 -11.31
C ARG A 188 -9.06 12.59 -10.11
N ALA A 189 -9.72 13.14 -9.09
CA ALA A 189 -9.10 13.40 -7.79
C ALA A 189 -8.70 12.07 -7.12
N PRO A 190 -7.59 12.03 -6.36
CA PRO A 190 -7.21 10.84 -5.63
C PRO A 190 -8.20 10.53 -4.50
N ASN A 191 -8.39 9.25 -4.21
CA ASN A 191 -9.25 8.74 -3.13
C ASN A 191 -8.54 7.71 -2.23
N THR A 192 -7.23 7.49 -2.38
CA THR A 192 -6.48 6.47 -1.64
C THR A 192 -6.26 6.78 -0.16
N HIS A 193 -6.54 8.01 0.29
CA HIS A 193 -6.49 8.33 1.70
C HIS A 193 -7.53 7.48 2.46
N TRP A 194 -7.12 6.87 3.57
CA TRP A 194 -7.92 5.91 4.35
C TRP A 194 -9.31 6.43 4.73
N SER A 195 -9.47 7.74 4.92
CA SER A 195 -10.76 8.36 5.26
C SER A 195 -11.84 8.20 4.18
N ASN A 196 -11.46 7.84 2.95
CA ASN A 196 -12.40 7.52 1.87
C ASN A 196 -12.83 6.05 1.86
N TRP A 197 -12.25 5.22 2.74
CA TRP A 197 -12.49 3.77 2.87
C TRP A 197 -12.92 3.42 4.31
N PRO A 198 -14.02 4.03 4.80
CA PRO A 198 -14.42 3.90 6.20
C PRO A 198 -14.84 2.47 6.59
N GLU A 199 -15.20 1.62 5.63
CA GLU A 199 -15.62 0.23 5.88
C GLU A 199 -14.44 -0.76 6.00
N SER A 200 -13.21 -0.28 5.78
CA SER A 200 -11.99 -1.09 5.94
C SER A 200 -11.82 -1.56 7.40
N GLY A 201 -11.62 -2.86 7.58
CA GLY A 201 -11.42 -3.48 8.91
C GLY A 201 -12.70 -3.77 9.71
N ILE A 202 -13.90 -3.71 9.11
CA ILE A 202 -15.20 -3.89 9.80
C ILE A 202 -15.78 -5.33 9.71
N ALA A 203 -15.00 -6.35 9.26
CA ALA A 203 -15.51 -7.72 9.05
C ALA A 203 -15.50 -8.71 10.25
#